data_AF-A0A935DV31-F1
#
_entry.id   AF-A0A935DV31-F1
#
_cell.length_a   1.000
_cell.length_b   1.000
_cell.length_c   1.000
_cell.angle_alpha   90.00
_cell.angle_beta   90.00
_cell.angle_gamma   90.00
#
_symmetry.space_group_name_H-M   'P 1'
#
loop_
_entity.id
_entity.type
_entity.pdbx_description
1 polymer ?
#
loop_
_entity_poly.entity_id
_entity_poly.type
_entity_poly.pdbx_seq_one_letter_code
_entity_poly.pdbx_strand_id
1 'polypeptide(L)'
;MAKSGNHLVVQIGSGERITLNNWYATTPVKSVLKLQVIAEAMADFDDNGADPLRDDKIETFDFAGVVNAFDAARAANPGLTSWAVTNALTQFHLSGSDTAALGGDLAYQYGRYGSLANVGLVGAQNVLGNAQFGVQAQTLQPLAGAAGRRGAAELRFSLIDMEQGR
;
A
#
# COMPACT_ATOMS: atom_id res chain seq x y z
N MET A 1 -7.26 1.95 15.80
CA MET A 1 -7.66 3.30 15.33
C MET A 1 -8.00 4.17 16.53
N ALA A 2 -7.86 5.48 16.41
CA ALA A 2 -8.20 6.44 17.47
C ALA A 2 -8.77 7.75 16.89
N LYS A 3 -9.68 8.40 17.63
CA LYS A 3 -10.10 9.78 17.37
C LYS A 3 -9.27 10.72 18.22
N SER A 4 -8.69 11.75 17.60
CA SER A 4 -7.93 12.79 18.27
C SER A 4 -8.47 14.16 17.85
N GLY A 5 -9.24 14.80 18.72
CA GLY A 5 -9.97 16.02 18.36
C GLY A 5 -10.88 15.79 17.15
N ASN A 6 -10.65 16.56 16.08
CA ASN A 6 -11.39 16.44 14.81
C ASN A 6 -10.71 15.49 13.80
N HIS A 7 -9.64 14.80 14.18
CA HIS A 7 -8.83 13.96 13.29
C HIS A 7 -9.05 12.47 13.57
N LEU A 8 -8.93 11.66 12.53
CA LEU A 8 -8.87 10.20 12.64
C LEU A 8 -7.40 9.77 12.54
N VAL A 9 -6.94 8.98 13.51
CA VAL A 9 -5.60 8.41 13.54
C VAL A 9 -5.70 6.91 13.27
N VAL A 10 -5.09 6.47 12.17
CA VAL A 10 -4.94 5.07 11.80
C VAL A 10 -3.51 4.65 12.15
N GLN A 11 -3.37 3.64 13.01
CA GLN A 11 -2.08 3.03 13.29
C GLN A 11 -1.83 1.95 12.25
N ILE A 12 -0.68 1.99 11.62
CA ILE A 12 -0.26 1.07 10.54
C ILE A 12 1.01 0.34 11.00
N GLY A 13 0.87 -0.66 11.87
CA GLY A 13 2.01 -1.47 12.34
C GLY A 13 2.88 -0.79 13.42
N SER A 14 4.20 -0.96 13.31
CA SER A 14 5.27 -0.76 14.32
C SER A 14 5.50 0.68 14.81
N GLY A 15 4.43 1.42 15.13
CA GLY A 15 4.48 2.82 15.59
C GLY A 15 4.19 3.85 14.50
N GLU A 16 4.07 3.42 13.25
CA GLU A 16 3.64 4.27 12.14
C GLU A 16 2.16 4.63 12.27
N ARG A 17 1.83 5.86 11.91
CA ARG A 17 0.47 6.37 11.95
C ARG A 17 0.18 7.28 10.77
N ILE A 18 -1.03 7.19 10.28
CA ILE A 18 -1.61 8.14 9.32
C ILE A 18 -2.67 8.95 10.07
N THR A 19 -2.59 10.28 9.95
CA THR A 19 -3.61 11.18 10.48
C THR A 19 -4.42 11.74 9.33
N LEU A 20 -5.72 11.40 9.30
CA LEU A 20 -6.68 11.97 8.38
C LEU A 20 -7.29 13.22 9.01
N ASN A 21 -6.93 14.37 8.45
CA ASN A 21 -7.27 15.67 9.03
C ASN A 21 -8.74 16.01 8.83
N ASN A 22 -9.36 16.58 9.88
CA ASN A 22 -10.74 17.07 9.86
C ASN A 22 -11.78 16.01 9.47
N TRP A 23 -11.46 14.73 9.70
CA TRP A 23 -12.38 13.62 9.47
C TRP A 23 -13.69 13.76 10.28
N TYR A 24 -13.61 14.37 11.47
CA TYR A 24 -14.73 14.60 12.40
C TYR A 24 -15.12 16.07 12.53
N ALA A 25 -14.69 16.94 11.62
CA ALA A 25 -15.07 18.36 11.64
C ALA A 25 -16.55 18.56 11.26
N THR A 26 -17.11 19.73 11.57
CA THR A 26 -18.49 20.11 11.19
C THR A 26 -18.74 20.02 9.69
N THR A 27 -17.72 20.31 8.88
CA THR A 27 -17.68 20.03 7.44
C THR A 27 -16.57 19.01 7.18
N PRO A 28 -16.90 17.70 7.17
CA PRO A 28 -15.88 16.65 7.06
C PRO A 28 -15.19 16.63 5.69
N VAL A 29 -13.89 16.35 5.69
CA VAL A 29 -13.16 16.00 4.47
C VAL A 29 -12.88 14.50 4.46
N LYS A 30 -13.70 13.75 3.71
CA LYS A 30 -13.57 12.29 3.56
C LYS A 30 -13.10 11.92 2.16
N SER A 31 -11.85 12.21 1.86
CA SER A 31 -11.24 11.96 0.53
C SER A 31 -10.77 10.52 0.32
N VAL A 32 -10.64 9.74 1.39
CA VAL A 32 -10.21 8.33 1.34
C VAL A 32 -11.41 7.44 1.58
N LEU A 33 -11.82 6.70 0.54
CA LEU A 33 -12.95 5.76 0.61
C LEU A 33 -12.52 4.31 0.59
N LYS A 34 -11.31 4.02 0.11
CA LYS A 34 -10.78 2.66 -0.03
C LYS A 34 -9.50 2.51 0.78
N LEU A 35 -9.37 1.38 1.46
CA LEU A 35 -8.13 0.96 2.12
C LEU A 35 -7.61 -0.27 1.37
N GLN A 36 -6.33 -0.27 1.02
CA GLN A 36 -5.65 -1.45 0.51
C GLN A 36 -4.64 -1.97 1.53
N VAL A 37 -4.65 -3.28 1.74
CA VAL A 37 -3.72 -3.99 2.62
C VAL A 37 -2.92 -4.97 1.78
N ILE A 38 -1.60 -4.99 1.94
CA ILE A 38 -0.74 -5.96 1.26
C ILE A 38 -0.75 -7.25 2.09
N ALA A 39 -1.67 -8.16 1.80
CA ALA A 39 -1.85 -9.40 2.55
C ALA A 39 -0.65 -10.34 2.39
N GLU A 40 0.05 -10.31 1.26
CA GLU A 40 1.28 -11.10 1.04
C GLU A 40 2.42 -10.77 2.04
N ALA A 41 2.32 -9.64 2.75
CA ALA A 41 3.25 -9.30 3.83
C ALA A 41 2.93 -10.03 5.16
N MET A 42 1.74 -10.61 5.29
CA MET A 42 1.28 -11.31 6.49
C MET A 42 1.87 -12.72 6.56
N ALA A 43 2.12 -13.20 7.78
CA ALA A 43 2.75 -14.51 8.01
C ALA A 43 1.87 -15.69 7.58
N ASP A 44 0.56 -15.48 7.49
CA ASP A 44 -0.48 -16.47 7.19
C ASP A 44 -1.21 -16.17 5.87
N PHE A 45 -0.57 -15.43 4.97
CA PHE A 45 -1.00 -15.32 3.58
C PHE A 45 -1.05 -16.70 2.90
N ASP A 46 -2.16 -16.98 2.21
CA ASP A 46 -2.36 -18.23 1.48
C ASP A 46 -3.00 -17.90 0.14
N ASP A 47 -2.20 -17.93 -0.92
CA ASP A 47 -2.63 -17.61 -2.28
C ASP A 47 -3.74 -18.58 -2.73
N ASN A 48 -4.93 -18.05 -3.05
CA ASN A 48 -6.16 -18.81 -3.29
C ASN A 48 -6.70 -19.59 -2.08
N GLY A 49 -6.35 -19.17 -0.86
CA GLY A 49 -6.91 -19.68 0.39
C GLY A 49 -8.41 -19.39 0.53
N ALA A 50 -9.02 -19.90 1.60
CA ALA A 50 -10.45 -19.69 1.87
C ALA A 50 -10.75 -18.41 2.68
N ASP A 51 -9.71 -17.76 3.22
CA ASP A 51 -9.84 -16.51 3.97
C ASP A 51 -9.77 -15.31 3.01
N PRO A 52 -10.89 -14.60 2.75
CA PRO A 52 -10.93 -13.49 1.79
C PRO A 52 -10.11 -12.26 2.23
N LEU A 53 -9.47 -12.31 3.40
CA LEU A 53 -8.55 -11.27 3.86
C LEU A 53 -7.10 -11.52 3.45
N ARG A 54 -6.83 -12.67 2.84
CA ARG A 54 -5.48 -13.23 2.71
C ARG A 54 -5.32 -14.15 1.51
N ASP A 55 -6.29 -14.18 0.62
CA ASP A 55 -6.31 -15.04 -0.56
C ASP A 55 -5.76 -14.34 -1.80
N ASP A 56 -5.76 -13.00 -1.84
CA ASP A 56 -5.10 -12.18 -2.85
C ASP A 56 -3.92 -11.38 -2.24
N LYS A 57 -2.89 -11.07 -3.04
CA LYS A 57 -1.73 -10.29 -2.55
C LYS A 57 -2.11 -8.93 -1.97
N ILE A 58 -3.14 -8.31 -2.52
CA ILE A 58 -3.65 -7.00 -2.14
C ILE A 58 -5.14 -7.12 -1.88
N GLU A 59 -5.56 -6.78 -0.67
CA GLU A 59 -6.96 -6.77 -0.29
C GLU A 59 -7.50 -5.36 -0.19
N THR A 60 -8.68 -5.13 -0.77
CA THR A 60 -9.34 -3.82 -0.80
C THR A 60 -10.57 -3.81 0.08
N PHE A 61 -10.66 -2.80 0.94
CA PHE A 61 -11.73 -2.61 1.91
C PHE A 61 -12.43 -1.27 1.76
N ASP A 62 -13.71 -1.21 2.14
CA ASP A 62 -14.42 0.05 2.35
C ASP A 62 -13.92 0.70 3.64
N PHE A 63 -13.06 1.71 3.47
CA PHE A 63 -12.49 2.43 4.60
C PHE A 63 -13.55 3.23 5.37
N ALA A 64 -14.54 3.78 4.68
CA ALA A 64 -15.61 4.53 5.33
C ALA A 64 -16.46 3.60 6.21
N GLY A 65 -16.79 2.42 5.71
CA GLY A 65 -17.45 1.35 6.46
C GLY A 65 -16.69 0.94 7.72
N VAL A 66 -15.38 0.67 7.59
CA VAL A 66 -14.51 0.33 8.74
C VAL A 66 -14.51 1.45 9.80
N VAL A 67 -14.43 2.71 9.38
CA VAL A 67 -14.46 3.84 10.31
C VAL A 67 -15.82 3.98 11.00
N ASN A 68 -16.92 3.78 10.28
CA ASN A 68 -18.26 3.81 10.86
C ASN A 68 -18.42 2.71 11.94
N ALA A 69 -17.87 1.51 11.71
CA ALA A 69 -17.87 0.43 12.71
C ALA A 69 -17.01 0.79 13.93
N PHE A 70 -15.85 1.42 13.73
CA PHE A 70 -15.03 1.96 14.82
C PHE A 70 -15.80 3.02 15.62
N ASP A 71 -16.50 3.95 14.97
CA ASP A 71 -17.28 4.99 15.65
C ASP A 71 -18.46 4.41 16.44
N ALA A 72 -19.13 3.38 15.91
CA ALA A 72 -20.17 2.65 16.63
C ALA A 72 -19.62 1.95 17.90
N ALA A 73 -18.46 1.30 17.78
CA ALA A 73 -17.79 0.67 18.91
C ALA A 73 -17.39 1.69 20.00
N ARG A 74 -16.89 2.87 19.59
CA ARG A 74 -16.58 3.97 20.53
C ARG A 74 -17.83 4.56 21.18
N ALA A 75 -18.94 4.66 20.46
CA ALA A 75 -20.21 5.13 21.03
C ALA A 75 -20.76 4.16 22.09
N ALA A 76 -20.63 2.85 21.84
CA ALA A 76 -21.01 1.82 22.81
C ALA A 76 -20.03 1.73 24.00
N ASN A 77 -18.75 2.02 23.79
CA ASN A 77 -17.72 2.02 24.82
C ASN A 77 -16.85 3.31 24.75
N PRO A 78 -17.23 4.37 25.49
CA PRO A 78 -16.47 5.62 25.51
C PRO A 78 -15.03 5.49 26.01
N GLY A 79 -14.70 4.43 26.75
CA GLY A 79 -13.35 4.14 27.26
C GLY A 79 -12.45 3.37 26.28
N LEU A 80 -12.87 3.17 25.03
CA LEU A 80 -12.13 2.40 24.04
C LEU A 80 -10.82 3.10 23.65
N THR A 81 -9.70 2.62 24.20
CA THR A 81 -8.35 3.13 23.91
C THR A 81 -7.69 2.47 22.71
N SER A 82 -8.13 1.27 22.34
CA SER A 82 -7.69 0.55 21.14
C SER A 82 -8.84 -0.32 20.60
N TRP A 83 -8.92 -0.42 19.28
CA TRP A 83 -9.93 -1.23 18.59
C TRP A 83 -9.26 -2.08 17.51
N ALA A 84 -9.52 -3.38 17.56
CA ALA A 84 -9.00 -4.34 16.60
C ALA A 84 -9.75 -4.20 15.27
N VAL A 85 -9.04 -3.68 14.27
CA VAL A 85 -9.57 -3.39 12.93
C VAL A 85 -9.95 -4.68 12.18
N THR A 86 -9.29 -5.79 12.49
CA THR A 86 -9.46 -7.10 11.84
C THR A 86 -10.92 -7.59 11.81
N ASN A 87 -11.69 -7.39 12.87
CA ASN A 87 -13.10 -7.81 12.93
C ASN A 87 -14.01 -7.03 11.96
N ALA A 88 -13.62 -5.82 11.58
CA ALA A 88 -14.36 -5.03 10.61
C ALA A 88 -13.86 -5.23 9.19
N LEU A 89 -12.58 -5.57 8.98
CA LEU A 89 -12.06 -5.86 7.65
C LEU A 89 -12.82 -6.99 6.98
N THR A 90 -13.16 -8.07 7.72
CA THR A 90 -14.02 -9.15 7.22
C THR A 90 -15.40 -8.69 6.74
N GLN A 91 -15.95 -7.64 7.35
CA GLN A 91 -17.30 -7.14 7.03
C GLN A 91 -17.30 -6.15 5.86
N PHE A 92 -16.18 -5.48 5.63
CA PHE A 92 -16.05 -4.40 4.66
C PHE A 92 -15.05 -4.74 3.55
N HIS A 93 -14.79 -6.02 3.31
CA HIS A 93 -14.04 -6.48 2.14
C HIS A 93 -14.82 -6.13 0.86
N LEU A 94 -14.11 -5.64 -0.14
CA LEU A 94 -14.66 -5.26 -1.44
C LEU A 94 -14.17 -6.18 -2.56
N SER A 95 -12.87 -6.47 -2.57
CA SER A 95 -12.20 -7.25 -3.62
C SER A 95 -10.73 -7.46 -3.27
N GLY A 96 -10.12 -8.52 -3.78
CA GLY A 96 -8.67 -8.69 -3.81
C GLY A 96 -8.05 -8.48 -5.19
N SER A 97 -6.72 -8.42 -5.25
CA SER A 97 -5.93 -8.36 -6.48
C SER A 97 -4.51 -8.88 -6.29
N ASP A 98 -4.09 -9.80 -7.15
CA ASP A 98 -2.68 -10.21 -7.26
C ASP A 98 -1.81 -9.32 -8.14
N THR A 99 -2.41 -8.41 -8.90
CA THR A 99 -1.74 -7.79 -10.06
C THR A 99 -1.80 -6.27 -10.09
N ALA A 100 -2.56 -5.60 -9.22
CA ALA A 100 -2.63 -4.14 -9.24
C ALA A 100 -2.88 -3.51 -7.88
N ALA A 101 -2.16 -2.42 -7.59
CA ALA A 101 -2.31 -1.62 -6.36
C ALA A 101 -2.57 -0.14 -6.68
N LEU A 102 -3.36 0.53 -5.85
CA LEU A 102 -3.40 2.00 -5.78
C LEU A 102 -2.02 2.50 -5.37
N GLY A 103 -1.42 3.35 -6.20
CA GLY A 103 -0.02 3.76 -6.03
C GLY A 103 0.99 2.73 -6.55
N GLY A 104 0.53 1.67 -7.23
CA GLY A 104 1.32 0.71 -7.98
C GLY A 104 2.46 0.07 -7.19
N ASP A 105 3.59 -0.13 -7.87
CA ASP A 105 4.77 -0.77 -7.30
C ASP A 105 5.29 -0.08 -6.04
N LEU A 106 5.15 1.24 -5.92
CA LEU A 106 5.60 1.96 -4.72
C LEU A 106 4.82 1.53 -3.48
N ALA A 107 3.50 1.51 -3.57
CA ALA A 107 2.64 1.09 -2.46
C ALA A 107 2.85 -0.39 -2.12
N TYR A 108 2.94 -1.25 -3.14
CA TYR A 108 3.15 -2.68 -2.95
C TYR A 108 4.52 -2.99 -2.32
N GLN A 109 5.61 -2.40 -2.82
CA GLN A 109 6.95 -2.64 -2.28
C GLN A 109 7.10 -2.13 -0.85
N TYR A 110 6.59 -0.93 -0.57
CA TYR A 110 6.60 -0.41 0.80
C TYR A 110 5.76 -1.29 1.74
N GLY A 111 4.54 -1.66 1.33
CA GLY A 111 3.69 -2.51 2.17
C GLY A 111 4.24 -3.92 2.36
N ARG A 112 4.96 -4.48 1.37
CA ARG A 112 5.53 -5.83 1.45
C ARG A 112 6.83 -5.92 2.22
N TYR A 113 7.69 -4.90 2.14
CA TYR A 113 9.06 -4.93 2.66
C TYR A 113 9.35 -3.86 3.72
N GLY A 114 8.42 -2.94 3.98
CA GLY A 114 8.65 -1.76 4.84
C GLY A 114 9.69 -0.79 4.28
N SER A 115 10.02 -0.89 3.00
CA SER A 115 11.09 -0.13 2.36
C SER A 115 10.88 0.00 0.86
N LEU A 116 11.36 1.10 0.29
CA LEU A 116 11.38 1.35 -1.15
C LEU A 116 12.74 1.03 -1.78
N ALA A 117 13.68 0.44 -1.05
CA ALA A 117 15.03 0.13 -1.54
C ALA A 117 15.03 -0.76 -2.80
N ASN A 118 13.97 -1.54 -3.01
CA ASN A 118 13.78 -2.41 -4.17
C ASN A 118 13.21 -1.68 -5.40
N VAL A 119 12.93 -0.38 -5.30
CA VAL A 119 12.38 0.44 -6.40
C VAL A 119 13.46 1.38 -6.93
N GLY A 120 13.85 1.20 -8.20
CA GLY A 120 14.74 2.14 -8.87
C GLY A 120 14.07 3.50 -9.15
N LEU A 121 14.85 4.57 -9.21
CA LEU A 121 14.37 5.95 -9.46
C LEU A 121 13.43 6.04 -10.66
N VAL A 122 13.79 5.39 -11.77
CA VAL A 122 12.99 5.46 -13.00
C VAL A 122 11.68 4.67 -12.87
N GLY A 123 11.64 3.62 -12.03
CA GLY A 123 10.40 2.92 -11.68
C GLY A 123 9.50 3.80 -10.82
N ALA A 124 10.07 4.48 -9.82
CA ALA A 124 9.33 5.44 -9.00
C ALA A 124 8.73 6.59 -9.84
N GLN A 125 9.53 7.18 -10.75
CA GLN A 125 9.07 8.24 -11.64
C GLN A 125 7.95 7.77 -12.58
N ASN A 126 8.00 6.53 -13.08
CA ASN A 126 6.91 5.97 -13.87
C ASN A 126 5.60 5.88 -13.09
N VAL A 127 5.67 5.37 -11.85
CA VAL A 127 4.48 5.18 -11.02
C VAL A 127 3.86 6.55 -10.71
N LEU A 128 4.68 7.52 -10.30
CA LEU A 128 4.24 8.87 -9.96
C LEU A 128 3.78 9.69 -11.17
N GLY A 129 4.41 9.50 -12.33
CA GLY A 129 4.05 10.17 -13.58
C GLY A 129 2.82 9.59 -14.28
N ASN A 130 2.28 8.48 -13.78
CA ASN A 130 1.07 7.88 -14.32
C ASN A 130 -0.15 8.74 -13.96
N ALA A 131 -0.96 9.11 -14.95
CA ALA A 131 -2.17 9.91 -14.73
C ALA A 131 -3.21 9.25 -13.81
N GLN A 132 -3.12 7.93 -13.60
CA GLN A 132 -3.99 7.17 -12.70
C GLN A 132 -3.42 7.01 -11.28
N PHE A 133 -2.25 7.60 -10.98
CA PHE A 133 -1.66 7.53 -9.65
C PHE A 133 -2.62 8.05 -8.58
N GLY A 134 -2.94 7.21 -7.59
CA GLY A 134 -3.88 7.52 -6.52
C GLY A 134 -5.36 7.59 -6.93
N VAL A 135 -5.68 7.38 -8.21
CA VAL A 135 -7.05 7.38 -8.75
C VAL A 135 -7.52 5.96 -9.07
N GLN A 136 -6.68 5.15 -9.72
CA GLN A 136 -6.95 3.74 -10.04
C GLN A 136 -5.75 2.86 -9.73
N ALA A 137 -6.02 1.56 -9.55
CA ALA A 137 -4.97 0.59 -9.31
C ALA A 137 -4.07 0.47 -10.57
N GLN A 138 -2.76 0.49 -10.35
CA GLN A 138 -1.75 0.38 -11.38
C GLN A 138 -1.16 -1.04 -11.35
N THR A 139 -0.99 -1.65 -12.53
CA THR A 139 -0.44 -3.01 -12.66
C THR A 139 0.96 -3.11 -12.06
N LEU A 140 1.13 -4.09 -11.17
CA LEU A 140 2.40 -4.42 -10.55
C LEU A 140 3.38 -4.95 -11.60
N GLN A 141 4.60 -4.45 -11.56
CA GLN A 141 5.67 -4.96 -12.38
C GLN A 141 6.40 -6.08 -11.64
N PRO A 142 6.77 -7.18 -12.32
CA PRO A 142 7.66 -8.18 -11.74
C PRO A 142 8.94 -7.49 -11.20
N LEU A 143 9.51 -7.99 -10.10
CA LEU A 143 10.72 -7.42 -9.49
C LEU A 143 11.89 -7.25 -10.48
N ALA A 144 11.98 -8.11 -11.50
CA ALA A 144 12.95 -7.99 -12.60
C ALA A 144 12.74 -6.73 -13.47
N GLY A 145 11.51 -6.24 -13.60
CA GLY A 145 11.17 -4.98 -14.28
C GLY A 145 11.42 -3.74 -13.42
N ALA A 146 11.32 -3.85 -12.09
CA ALA A 146 11.63 -2.76 -11.15
C ALA A 146 13.16 -2.57 -10.94
N ALA A 147 13.92 -3.67 -10.94
CA ALA A 147 15.39 -3.66 -10.97
C ALA A 147 15.95 -3.37 -12.38
N GLY A 148 15.17 -3.61 -13.43
CA GLY A 148 15.55 -3.59 -14.85
C GLY A 148 15.72 -2.21 -15.49
N ARG A 149 15.65 -1.11 -14.73
CA ARG A 149 16.06 0.23 -15.21
C ARG A 149 17.40 0.68 -14.63
N ARG A 150 18.31 -0.26 -14.38
CA ARG A 150 19.75 0.01 -14.53
C ARG A 150 20.02 0.28 -16.02
N GLY A 151 20.01 1.55 -16.38
CA GLY A 151 20.67 2.09 -17.57
C GLY A 151 20.37 1.40 -18.90
N ALA A 152 19.45 1.98 -19.67
CA ALA A 152 19.78 2.18 -21.08
C ALA A 152 20.94 3.20 -21.14
N ALA A 153 22.17 2.74 -20.95
CA ALA A 153 23.38 3.50 -21.19
C ALA A 153 24.53 2.52 -21.51
N GLU A 154 24.77 2.37 -22.81
CA GLU A 154 26.07 2.08 -23.43
C GLU A 154 26.65 0.67 -23.34
N LEU A 155 26.24 -0.19 -24.27
CA LEU A 155 27.19 -1.04 -24.97
C LEU A 155 28.07 -0.16 -25.87
N ARG A 156 29.05 0.57 -25.30
CA ARG A 156 30.14 1.13 -26.11
C ARG A 156 31.09 0.01 -26.45
N PHE A 157 31.03 -0.45 -27.71
CA PHE A 157 32.20 -1.01 -28.37
C PHE A 157 33.36 -0.02 -28.22
N SER A 158 34.39 -0.37 -27.46
CA SER A 158 35.70 0.26 -27.58
C SER A 158 36.74 -0.83 -27.81
N LEU A 159 36.95 -1.08 -29.09
CA LEU A 159 38.12 -1.71 -29.66
C LEU A 159 39.26 -0.69 -29.59
N ILE A 160 40.23 -0.84 -28.69
CA ILE A 160 41.63 -0.40 -28.87
C ILE A 160 42.55 -1.37 -28.12
N ASP A 161 43.42 -2.00 -28.90
CA ASP A 161 44.63 -2.74 -28.53
C ASP A 161 45.48 -2.09 -27.42
N MET A 162 45.98 -2.91 -26.50
CA MET A 162 47.41 -2.95 -26.21
C MET A 162 47.76 -4.27 -25.52
N GLU A 163 47.96 -5.31 -26.34
CA GLU A 163 48.82 -6.42 -25.98
C GLU A 163 50.28 -5.91 -26.06
N GLN A 164 50.86 -5.51 -24.93
CA GLN A 164 52.31 -5.38 -24.80
C GLN A 164 52.88 -6.79 -24.62
N GLY A 165 53.17 -7.44 -25.75
CA GLY A 165 53.93 -8.68 -25.85
C GLY A 165 55.29 -8.44 -26.52
N ARG A 166 56.34 -8.43 -25.70
CA ARG A 166 57.78 -8.68 -25.98
C ARG A 166 58.50 -7.87 -27.05
#